data_AF-A0A2G9TL50-F1
#
_entry.id   AF-A0A2G9TL50-F1
#
_cell.length_a   1.000
_cell.length_b   1.000
_cell.length_c   1.000
_cell.angle_alpha   90.00
_cell.angle_beta   90.00
_cell.angle_gamma   90.00
#
_symmetry.space_group_name_H-M   'P 1'
#
loop_
_entity.id
_entity.type
_entity.pdbx_description
1 polymer ?
#
loop_
_entity_poly.entity_id
_entity_poly.type
_entity_poly.pdbx_seq_one_letter_code
_entity_poly.pdbx_strand_id
1 'polypeptide(L)'
;MAAQKSVQRKVRNFPHYIESLEIVAAHDRAKDALGPPIKVGSVDLADRRHNFVGKTTSMLRIPVTGTISGGYMDVMAVRDDQSKPFVAAKIR
;
A
#
# COMPACT_ATOMS: atom_id res chain seq x y z
N MET A 1 -21.12 7.78 -1.70
CA MET A 1 -19.67 8.11 -1.58
C MET A 1 -19.09 8.03 -0.15
N ALA A 2 -19.89 8.12 0.93
CA ALA A 2 -19.36 8.10 2.32
C ALA A 2 -18.66 6.77 2.70
N ALA A 3 -19.18 5.62 2.25
CA ALA A 3 -18.60 4.30 2.54
C ALA A 3 -17.20 4.10 1.93
N GLN A 4 -16.92 4.65 0.75
CA GLN A 4 -15.60 4.51 0.12
C GLN A 4 -14.53 5.29 0.90
N LYS A 5 -14.87 6.49 1.40
CA LYS A 5 -13.96 7.30 2.23
C LYS A 5 -13.61 6.63 3.56
N SER A 6 -14.57 5.98 4.22
CA SER A 6 -14.31 5.29 5.49
C SER A 6 -13.42 4.06 5.31
N VAL A 7 -13.60 3.31 4.21
CA VAL A 7 -12.73 2.15 3.91
C VAL A 7 -11.33 2.61 3.50
N GLN A 8 -11.19 3.68 2.71
CA GLN A 8 -9.88 4.27 2.40
C GLN A 8 -9.11 4.68 3.66
N ARG A 9 -9.80 5.35 4.60
CA ARG A 9 -9.20 5.72 5.89
C ARG A 9 -8.72 4.50 6.66
N LYS A 10 -9.50 3.41 6.67
CA LYS A 10 -9.10 2.15 7.30
C LYS A 10 -7.86 1.54 6.66
N VAL A 11 -7.80 1.54 5.32
CA VAL A 11 -6.65 1.00 4.56
C VAL A 11 -5.37 1.78 4.88
N ARG A 12 -5.44 3.11 4.90
CA ARG A 12 -4.30 3.98 5.23
C ARG A 12 -3.77 3.81 6.66
N ASN A 13 -4.61 3.28 7.56
CA ASN A 13 -4.25 3.04 8.96
C ASN A 13 -3.67 1.63 9.20
N PHE A 14 -3.56 0.78 8.17
CA PHE A 14 -2.92 -0.52 8.37
C PHE A 14 -1.40 -0.37 8.55
N PRO A 15 -0.77 -1.13 9.47
CA PRO A 15 0.68 -1.05 9.70
C PRO A 15 1.51 -1.26 8.43
N HIS A 16 1.18 -2.31 7.66
CA HIS A 16 1.86 -2.61 6.40
C HIS A 16 1.66 -1.53 5.31
N TYR A 17 0.57 -0.75 5.37
CA TYR A 17 0.40 0.39 4.47
C TYR A 17 1.42 1.47 4.83
N ILE A 18 1.49 1.86 6.10
CA ILE A 18 2.43 2.88 6.59
C ILE A 18 3.89 2.46 6.34
N GLU A 19 4.24 1.24 6.74
CA GLU A 19 5.58 0.67 6.56
C GLU A 19 6.00 0.66 5.08
N SER A 20 5.08 0.34 4.17
CA SER A 20 5.38 0.37 2.73
C SER A 20 5.74 1.77 2.21
N LEU A 21 5.13 2.82 2.79
CA LEU A 21 5.45 4.19 2.41
C LEU A 21 6.82 4.61 2.91
N GLU A 22 7.18 4.22 4.14
CA GLU A 22 8.50 4.46 4.72
C GLU A 22 9.58 3.77 3.90
N ILE A 23 9.35 2.52 3.49
CA ILE A 23 10.29 1.75 2.67
C ILE A 23 10.51 2.43 1.31
N VAL A 24 9.46 2.82 0.59
CA VAL A 24 9.61 3.51 -0.70
C VAL A 24 10.26 4.88 -0.54
N ALA A 25 9.90 5.63 0.51
CA ALA A 25 10.50 6.92 0.78
C ALA A 25 11.99 6.81 1.15
N ALA A 26 12.45 5.68 1.68
CA ALA A 26 13.86 5.43 1.99
C ALA A 26 14.63 4.78 0.82
N HIS A 27 13.97 4.17 -0.15
CA HIS A 27 14.61 3.36 -1.18
C HIS A 27 15.15 4.21 -2.35
N ASP A 28 16.47 4.39 -2.42
CA ASP A 28 17.09 5.31 -3.40
C ASP A 28 16.78 4.94 -4.86
N ARG A 29 16.78 3.66 -5.23
CA ARG A 29 16.38 3.28 -6.60
C ARG A 29 14.93 3.66 -6.92
N ALA A 30 14.04 3.67 -5.93
CA ALA A 30 12.65 4.08 -6.14
C ALA A 30 12.57 5.60 -6.33
N LYS A 31 13.38 6.37 -5.59
CA LYS A 31 13.51 7.81 -5.79
C LYS A 31 14.09 8.15 -7.16
N ASP A 32 15.12 7.44 -7.59
CA ASP A 32 15.76 7.66 -8.90
C ASP A 32 14.79 7.32 -10.05
N ALA A 33 14.04 6.24 -9.92
CA ALA A 33 13.08 5.81 -10.95
C ALA A 33 11.82 6.70 -11.00
N LEU A 34 11.26 7.07 -9.85
CA LEU A 34 10.00 7.83 -9.77
C LEU A 34 10.24 9.34 -9.85
N GLY A 35 11.34 9.83 -9.31
CA GLY A 35 11.65 11.26 -9.15
C GLY A 35 10.97 11.87 -7.91
N PRO A 36 11.70 12.48 -6.97
CA PRO A 36 11.10 13.10 -5.79
C PRO A 36 10.32 14.38 -6.16
N PRO A 37 9.30 14.77 -5.37
CA PRO A 37 8.75 14.03 -4.23
C PRO A 37 7.84 12.87 -4.69
N ILE A 38 7.93 11.74 -4.00
CA ILE A 38 7.04 10.61 -4.24
C ILE A 38 5.68 10.91 -3.60
N LYS A 39 4.62 10.87 -4.41
CA LYS A 39 3.23 11.02 -4.01
C LYS A 39 2.52 9.67 -4.05
N VAL A 40 1.61 9.47 -3.10
CA VAL A 40 0.87 8.22 -2.93
C VAL A 40 -0.59 8.47 -3.29
N GLY A 41 -1.12 7.63 -4.17
CA GLY A 41 -2.51 7.66 -4.60
C GLY A 41 -3.47 6.96 -3.61
N SER A 42 -4.73 6.84 -4.02
CA SER A 42 -5.71 6.04 -3.28
C SER A 42 -5.77 4.63 -3.87
N VAL A 43 -5.88 3.62 -3.02
CA VAL A 43 -6.01 2.22 -3.46
C VAL A 43 -7.35 2.03 -4.16
N ASP A 44 -7.37 1.38 -5.32
CA ASP A 44 -8.65 1.04 -5.96
C ASP A 44 -9.29 -0.18 -5.30
N LEU A 45 -10.20 0.08 -4.37
CA LEU A 45 -10.91 -0.96 -3.62
C LEU A 45 -11.97 -1.70 -4.44
N ALA A 46 -12.33 -1.21 -5.63
CA ALA A 46 -13.18 -1.93 -6.55
C ALA A 46 -12.41 -3.06 -7.26
N ASP A 47 -11.10 -2.89 -7.44
CA ASP A 47 -10.19 -3.89 -7.98
C ASP A 47 -9.86 -4.97 -6.94
N ARG A 48 -10.84 -5.84 -6.68
CA ARG A 48 -10.67 -6.97 -5.74
C ARG A 48 -9.66 -8.02 -6.20
N ARG A 49 -9.18 -7.96 -7.44
CA ARG A 49 -8.15 -8.87 -7.97
C ARG A 49 -6.77 -8.53 -7.41
N HIS A 50 -6.49 -7.25 -7.21
CA HIS A 50 -5.21 -6.78 -6.68
C HIS A 50 -5.33 -6.23 -5.24
N ASN A 51 -6.52 -5.80 -4.83
CA ASN A 51 -6.77 -5.17 -3.54
C ASN A 51 -7.78 -5.95 -2.71
N PHE A 52 -7.30 -6.62 -1.66
CA PHE A 52 -8.17 -7.25 -0.68
C PHE A 52 -7.53 -7.31 0.70
N VAL A 53 -8.37 -7.25 1.72
CA VAL A 53 -7.96 -7.47 3.12
C VAL A 53 -8.78 -8.63 3.65
N GLY A 54 -8.17 -9.80 3.69
CA GLY A 54 -8.74 -11.03 4.22
C GLY A 54 -8.52 -11.16 5.72
N LYS A 55 -8.84 -12.34 6.25
CA LYS A 55 -8.66 -12.64 7.69
C LYS A 55 -7.18 -12.66 8.08
N THR A 56 -6.32 -13.28 7.29
CA THR A 56 -4.89 -13.50 7.59
C THR A 56 -3.95 -12.96 6.52
N THR A 57 -4.48 -12.52 5.38
CA THR A 57 -3.68 -12.00 4.26
C THR A 57 -4.27 -10.69 3.77
N SER A 58 -3.39 -9.73 3.47
CA SER A 58 -3.71 -8.44 2.90
C SER A 58 -2.85 -8.24 1.65
N MET A 59 -3.48 -7.79 0.56
CA MET A 59 -2.81 -7.35 -0.67
C MET A 59 -3.31 -5.96 -1.03
N LEU A 60 -2.38 -5.03 -1.21
CA LEU A 60 -2.66 -3.65 -1.57
C LEU A 60 -1.75 -3.23 -2.73
N ARG A 61 -2.36 -2.90 -3.85
CA ARG A 61 -1.76 -2.19 -4.97
C ARG A 61 -1.92 -0.69 -4.76
N ILE A 62 -0.83 -0.04 -4.37
CA ILE A 62 -0.80 1.37 -4.01
C ILE A 62 -0.22 2.15 -5.19
N PRO A 63 -0.98 3.09 -5.81
CA PRO A 63 -0.43 3.94 -6.86
C PRO A 63 0.65 4.86 -6.27
N VAL A 64 1.79 4.95 -6.94
CA VAL A 64 2.89 5.86 -6.59
C VAL A 64 3.29 6.68 -7.79
N THR A 65 3.51 7.98 -7.60
CA THR A 65 3.94 8.89 -8.67
C THR A 65 5.06 9.78 -8.19
N GLY A 66 5.96 10.14 -9.09
CA GLY A 66 6.98 11.15 -8.86
C GLY A 66 7.07 12.12 -10.02
N THR A 67 8.15 12.88 -10.08
CA THR A 67 8.39 13.88 -11.12
C THR A 67 8.85 13.28 -12.45
N ILE A 68 9.41 12.06 -12.43
CA ILE A 68 9.93 11.35 -13.60
C ILE A 68 8.91 10.35 -14.12
N SER A 69 8.36 9.51 -13.23
CA SER A 69 7.47 8.42 -13.62
C SER A 69 6.43 8.09 -12.55
N GLY A 70 5.51 7.19 -12.88
CA GLY A 70 4.53 6.65 -11.96
C GLY A 70 4.31 5.17 -12.18
N GLY A 71 3.75 4.51 -11.18
CA GLY A 71 3.50 3.09 -11.21
C GLY A 71 2.70 2.64 -9.99
N TYR A 72 2.92 1.38 -9.63
CA TYR A 72 2.24 0.74 -8.52
C TYR A 72 3.27 0.06 -7.63
N MET A 73 3.04 0.16 -6.32
CA MET A 73 3.71 -0.66 -5.32
C MET A 73 2.74 -1.76 -4.88
N ASP A 74 3.12 -3.02 -5.06
CA ASP A 74 2.33 -4.16 -4.61
C ASP A 74 2.81 -4.61 -3.21
N VAL A 75 1.97 -4.37 -2.21
CA VAL A 75 2.25 -4.67 -0.80
C VAL A 75 1.48 -5.92 -0.39
N MET A 76 2.19 -6.95 0.04
CA MET A 76 1.60 -8.13 0.65
C MET A 76 1.93 -8.15 2.14
N ALA A 77 0.92 -8.38 2.97
CA ALA A 77 1.08 -8.53 4.41
C ALA A 77 0.34 -9.76 4.92
N VAL A 78 0.91 -10.41 5.93
CA VAL A 78 0.34 -11.60 6.56
C VAL A 78 0.24 -11.40 8.08
N ARG A 79 -0.66 -12.15 8.70
CA ARG A 79 -0.76 -12.29 10.15
C ARG A 79 -1.23 -13.68 10.49
N ASP A 80 -0.80 -14.17 11.65
CA ASP A 80 -1.13 -15.51 12.12
C ASP A 80 -2.65 -15.66 12.34
N ASP A 81 -3.26 -14.68 12.98
CA ASP A 81 -4.70 -14.66 13.25
C ASP A 81 -5.25 -13.21 13.35
N GLN A 82 -6.58 -13.09 13.49
CA GLN A 82 -7.25 -11.78 13.44
C GLN A 82 -6.96 -10.85 14.62
N SER A 83 -6.47 -11.39 15.74
CA SER A 83 -6.07 -10.65 16.94
C SER A 83 -4.68 -10.02 16.82
N LYS A 84 -3.86 -10.47 15.86
CA LYS A 84 -2.52 -9.95 15.61
C LYS A 84 -2.54 -8.85 14.53
N PRO A 85 -1.58 -7.90 14.56
CA PRO A 85 -1.40 -6.94 13.47
C PRO A 85 -0.85 -7.66 12.23
N PHE A 86 -1.14 -7.10 11.05
CA PHE A 86 -0.46 -7.49 9.82
C PHE A 86 1.01 -7.07 9.85
N VAL A 87 1.89 -7.96 9.39
CA VAL A 87 3.32 -7.71 9.15
C VAL A 87 3.57 -7.74 7.65
N ALA A 88 4.33 -6.78 7.11
CA ALA A 88 4.69 -6.78 5.70
C ALA A 88 5.46 -8.07 5.36
N ALA A 89 4.90 -8.87 4.46
CA ALA A 89 5.45 -10.17 4.07
C ALA A 89 6.42 -10.04 2.89
N LYS A 90 6.13 -9.11 1.97
CA LYS A 90 6.97 -8.78 0.82
C LYS A 90 6.51 -7.48 0.18
N ILE A 91 7.47 -6.62 -0.16
CA ILE A 91 7.27 -5.47 -1.06
C ILE A 91 8.02 -5.81 -2.36
N ARG A 92 7.33 -5.72 -3.50
CA ARG A 92 7.91 -5.98 -4.83
C ARG A 92 7.72 -4.76 -5.73
#